data_AF-A0A932GYQ3-F1
#
_entry.id   AF-A0A932GYQ3-F1
#
_cell.length_a   1.000
_cell.length_b   1.000
_cell.length_c   1.000
_cell.angle_alpha   90.00
_cell.angle_beta   90.00
_cell.angle_gamma   90.00
#
_symmetry.space_group_name_H-M   'P 1'
#
loop_
_entity.id
_entity.type
_entity.pdbx_description
1 polymer ?
#
loop_
_entity_poly.entity_id
_entity_poly.type
_entity_poly.pdbx_seq_one_letter_code
_entity_poly.pdbx_strand_id
1 'polypeptide(L)'
;MPFTTGVLSWDLDEISRSLRLSPKDVRIYFTDGRRVSFILERRLAYEVLKGKLAPSEGAGYDLIDEKGQRWEVRSVTRGGIYFCPSYMVGSGRAFEESGFLTKLEEVAGYIISDVEGFPIIPYWIVPKETIRKWYDRGLLGAGTKISRSRALQLLSS
;
A
#
# COMPACT_ATOMS: atom_id res chain seq x y z
N MET A 1 -10.14 14.13 -9.40
CA MET A 1 -9.29 13.78 -10.57
C MET A 1 -9.12 12.27 -10.53
N PRO A 2 -9.18 11.58 -11.67
CA PRO A 2 -9.00 10.13 -11.68
C PRO A 2 -7.58 9.79 -11.17
N PHE A 3 -7.47 8.78 -10.32
CA PHE A 3 -6.18 8.26 -9.88
C PHE A 3 -5.47 7.59 -11.06
N THR A 4 -4.15 7.65 -11.09
CA THR A 4 -3.39 6.71 -11.92
C THR A 4 -3.58 5.32 -11.32
N THR A 5 -4.11 4.39 -12.11
CA THR A 5 -4.35 3.01 -11.70
C THR A 5 -3.72 2.04 -12.71
N GLY A 6 -3.34 0.86 -12.23
CA GLY A 6 -2.82 -0.21 -13.05
C GLY A 6 -2.93 -1.55 -12.33
N VAL A 7 -2.32 -2.57 -12.92
CA VAL A 7 -2.28 -3.92 -12.35
C VAL A 7 -0.85 -4.45 -12.36
N LEU A 8 -0.48 -5.16 -11.30
CA LEU A 8 0.68 -6.04 -11.26
C LEU A 8 0.18 -7.47 -11.35
N SER A 9 0.66 -8.20 -12.36
CA SER A 9 0.28 -9.61 -12.57
C SER A 9 1.45 -10.55 -12.30
N TRP A 10 1.13 -11.77 -11.88
CA TRP A 10 2.07 -12.89 -11.76
C TRP A 10 1.52 -14.13 -12.43
N ASP A 11 2.42 -14.98 -12.93
CA ASP A 11 2.08 -16.36 -13.29
C ASP A 11 2.12 -17.22 -12.02
N LEU A 12 0.94 -17.65 -11.56
CA LEU A 12 0.80 -18.47 -10.37
C LEU A 12 1.49 -19.83 -10.54
N ASP A 13 1.40 -20.44 -11.72
CA ASP A 13 1.93 -21.76 -11.96
C ASP A 13 3.47 -21.71 -12.02
N GLU A 14 4.02 -20.67 -12.61
CA GLU A 14 5.46 -20.40 -12.59
C GLU A 14 6.00 -20.21 -11.16
N ILE A 15 5.33 -19.40 -10.33
CA ILE A 15 5.74 -19.22 -8.93
C ILE A 15 5.64 -20.54 -8.16
N SER A 16 4.54 -21.28 -8.35
CA SER A 16 4.32 -22.56 -7.68
C SER A 16 5.43 -23.56 -8.00
N ARG A 17 5.80 -23.69 -9.28
CA ARG A 17 6.93 -24.52 -9.70
C ARG A 17 8.25 -24.04 -9.11
N SER A 18 8.51 -22.73 -9.15
CA SER A 18 9.78 -22.14 -8.71
C SER A 18 10.00 -22.28 -7.20
N LEU A 19 8.95 -22.08 -6.40
CA LEU A 19 9.00 -22.22 -4.95
C LEU A 19 8.79 -23.66 -4.47
N ARG A 20 8.42 -24.58 -5.38
CA ARG A 20 8.03 -25.97 -5.06
C ARG A 20 6.90 -26.03 -4.04
N LEU A 21 5.93 -25.12 -4.19
CA LEU A 21 4.74 -25.02 -3.35
C LEU A 21 3.49 -25.29 -4.16
N SER A 22 2.41 -25.70 -3.49
CA SER A 22 1.12 -25.80 -4.15
C SER A 22 0.61 -24.41 -4.55
N PRO A 23 -0.17 -24.27 -5.65
CA PRO A 23 -0.80 -23.00 -6.01
C PRO A 23 -1.65 -22.39 -4.89
N LYS A 24 -2.23 -23.24 -4.04
CA LYS A 24 -2.99 -22.82 -2.86
C LYS A 24 -2.10 -22.13 -1.83
N ASP A 25 -0.95 -22.73 -1.50
CA ASP A 25 -0.02 -22.16 -0.51
C ASP A 25 0.61 -20.85 -1.02
N VAL A 26 0.91 -20.78 -2.32
CA VAL A 26 1.36 -19.54 -2.97
C VAL A 26 0.28 -18.46 -2.83
N ARG A 27 -0.98 -18.75 -3.15
CA ARG A 27 -2.07 -17.77 -2.98
C ARG A 27 -2.16 -17.27 -1.53
N ILE A 28 -2.16 -18.18 -0.55
CA ILE A 28 -2.23 -17.81 0.88
C ILE A 28 -1.05 -16.89 1.26
N TYR A 29 0.16 -17.22 0.81
CA TYR A 29 1.35 -16.43 1.10
C TYR A 29 1.28 -15.04 0.46
N PHE A 30 0.86 -14.95 -0.80
CA PHE A 30 0.83 -13.72 -1.59
C PHE A 30 -0.39 -12.83 -1.32
N THR A 31 -1.37 -13.31 -0.56
CA THR A 31 -2.45 -12.47 0.00
C THR A 31 -2.15 -11.96 1.42
N ASP A 32 -1.06 -12.40 2.07
CA ASP A 32 -0.64 -11.87 3.36
C ASP A 32 0.14 -10.58 3.17
N GLY A 33 -0.50 -9.44 3.47
CA GLY A 33 0.12 -8.11 3.38
C GLY A 33 1.42 -7.95 4.17
N ARG A 34 1.68 -8.76 5.21
CA ARG A 34 2.96 -8.70 5.95
C ARG A 34 4.12 -9.32 5.19
N ARG A 35 3.82 -10.10 4.14
CA ARG A 35 4.80 -10.86 3.35
C ARG A 35 4.95 -10.26 1.96
N VAL A 36 3.84 -10.08 1.26
CA VAL A 36 3.85 -9.66 -0.15
C VAL A 36 4.19 -8.17 -0.33
N SER A 37 3.95 -7.31 0.67
CA SER A 37 4.17 -5.86 0.53
C SER A 37 5.61 -5.52 0.16
N PHE A 38 6.60 -6.22 0.70
CA PHE A 38 8.01 -6.01 0.33
C PHE A 38 8.31 -6.35 -1.13
N ILE A 39 7.63 -7.35 -1.70
CA ILE A 39 7.75 -7.69 -3.13
C ILE A 39 7.06 -6.61 -3.97
N LEU A 40 5.89 -6.15 -3.53
CA LEU A 40 5.14 -5.08 -4.19
C LEU A 40 5.91 -3.76 -4.22
N GLU A 41 6.51 -3.34 -3.11
CA GLU A 41 7.35 -2.13 -3.03
C GLU A 41 8.43 -2.14 -4.12
N ARG A 42 9.13 -3.26 -4.29
CA ARG A 42 10.15 -3.42 -5.34
C ARG A 42 9.56 -3.26 -6.74
N ARG A 43 8.47 -3.97 -7.03
CA ARG A 43 7.81 -3.87 -8.35
C ARG A 43 7.26 -2.48 -8.62
N LEU A 44 6.62 -1.85 -7.62
CA LEU A 44 6.11 -0.50 -7.73
C LEU A 44 7.22 0.52 -7.94
N ALA A 45 8.35 0.42 -7.22
CA ALA A 45 9.51 1.27 -7.47
C ALA A 45 10.03 1.12 -8.90
N TYR A 46 10.32 -0.10 -9.34
CA TYR A 46 11.06 -0.32 -10.58
C TYR A 46 10.19 -0.31 -11.84
N GLU A 47 8.98 -0.87 -11.77
CA GLU A 47 8.11 -1.03 -12.93
C GLU A 47 7.16 0.16 -13.10
N VAL A 48 6.65 0.72 -12.00
CA VAL A 48 5.60 1.76 -12.03
C VAL A 48 6.20 3.17 -11.90
N LEU A 49 6.98 3.42 -10.85
CA LEU A 49 7.57 4.74 -10.61
C LEU A 49 8.87 4.98 -11.39
N LYS A 50 9.47 3.92 -11.94
CA LYS A 50 10.82 3.93 -12.52
C LYS A 50 11.89 4.51 -11.57
N GLY A 51 11.63 4.39 -10.27
CA GLY A 51 12.42 4.96 -9.20
C GLY A 51 13.16 3.89 -8.40
N LYS A 52 13.25 4.11 -7.10
CA LYS A 52 14.00 3.24 -6.17
C LYS A 52 13.30 3.10 -4.83
N LEU A 53 13.68 2.07 -4.08
CA LEU A 53 13.31 1.93 -2.69
C LEU A 53 13.94 3.03 -1.84
N ALA A 54 13.34 3.30 -0.68
CA ALA A 54 13.96 4.09 0.36
C ALA A 54 15.32 3.50 0.77
N PRO A 55 16.29 4.34 1.20
CA PRO A 55 17.65 3.90 1.49
C PRO A 55 17.76 3.03 2.75
N SER A 56 16.73 2.99 3.61
CA SER A 56 16.68 2.14 4.80
C SER A 56 15.23 1.77 5.16
N GLU A 57 15.05 0.62 5.82
CA GLU A 57 13.75 0.14 6.31
C GLU A 57 13.15 1.03 7.44
N GLY A 58 13.91 2.01 7.95
CA GLY A 58 13.48 2.98 8.95
C GLY A 58 13.18 4.37 8.39
N ALA A 59 13.20 4.54 7.06
CA ALA A 59 12.85 5.81 6.45
C ALA A 59 11.36 6.15 6.67
N GLY A 60 11.02 7.44 6.67
CA GLY A 60 9.64 7.91 6.81
C GLY A 60 8.74 7.61 5.60
N TYR A 61 9.26 6.98 4.56
CA TYR A 61 8.61 6.67 3.28
C TYR A 61 9.19 5.38 2.71
N ASP A 62 8.49 4.77 1.75
CA ASP A 62 8.88 3.46 1.19
C ASP A 62 9.60 3.58 -0.15
N LEU A 63 9.20 4.53 -1.00
CA LEU A 63 9.74 4.67 -2.36
C LEU A 63 10.13 6.12 -2.70
N ILE A 64 11.01 6.25 -3.70
CA ILE A 64 11.39 7.51 -4.33
C ILE A 64 11.17 7.37 -5.83
N ASP A 65 10.45 8.30 -6.47
CA ASP A 65 10.26 8.29 -7.93
C ASP A 65 11.44 8.93 -8.70
N GLU A 66 11.38 8.91 -10.04
CA GLU A 66 12.40 9.52 -10.92
C GLU A 66 12.65 11.01 -10.66
N LYS A 67 11.66 11.72 -10.11
CA LYS A 67 11.74 13.16 -9.79
C LYS A 67 12.25 13.40 -8.36
N GLY A 68 12.55 12.35 -7.60
CA GLY A 68 12.98 12.44 -6.22
C GLY A 68 11.84 12.63 -5.21
N GLN A 69 10.57 12.50 -5.62
CA GLN A 69 9.44 12.60 -4.69
C GLN A 69 9.29 11.30 -3.90
N ARG A 70 8.88 11.43 -2.64
CA ARG A 70 8.76 10.33 -1.68
C ARG A 70 7.34 9.79 -1.65
N TRP A 71 7.18 8.48 -1.55
CA TRP A 71 5.88 7.81 -1.59
C TRP A 71 5.75 6.78 -0.47
N GLU A 72 4.56 6.71 0.12
CA GLU A 72 4.17 5.63 1.03
C GLU A 72 3.50 4.50 0.24
N VAL A 73 3.80 3.25 0.55
CA VAL A 73 3.14 2.08 -0.02
C VAL A 73 2.22 1.46 1.02
N ARG A 74 0.98 1.15 0.63
CA ARG A 74 0.03 0.47 1.50
C ARG A 74 -0.69 -0.65 0.77
N SER A 75 -0.93 -1.73 1.50
CA SER A 75 -1.66 -2.89 0.99
C SER A 75 -3.05 -2.95 1.63
N VAL A 76 -4.08 -2.98 0.79
CA VAL A 76 -5.42 -3.37 1.20
C VAL A 76 -5.44 -4.89 1.35
N THR A 77 -5.73 -5.35 2.56
CA THR A 77 -5.86 -6.77 2.90
C THR A 77 -7.30 -7.12 3.23
N ARG A 78 -7.61 -8.39 3.49
CA ARG A 78 -8.90 -8.80 4.05
C ARG A 78 -9.28 -8.02 5.33
N GLY A 79 -8.28 -7.67 6.14
CA GLY A 79 -8.44 -6.90 7.38
C GLY A 79 -8.62 -5.39 7.17
N GLY A 80 -8.59 -4.93 5.92
CA GLY A 80 -8.61 -3.53 5.54
C GLY A 80 -7.23 -2.93 5.32
N ILE A 81 -7.15 -1.62 5.48
CA ILE A 81 -5.96 -0.78 5.26
C ILE A 81 -5.87 0.26 6.37
N TYR A 82 -4.64 0.61 6.74
CA TYR A 82 -4.30 1.74 7.61
C TYR A 82 -3.54 2.79 6.81
N PHE A 83 -3.81 4.07 7.06
CA PHE A 83 -3.06 5.19 6.45
C PHE A 83 -2.04 5.82 7.40
N CYS A 84 -2.17 5.62 8.72
CA CYS A 84 -1.18 6.07 9.69
C CYS A 84 0.16 5.32 9.55
N PRO A 85 1.27 5.90 10.04
CA PRO A 85 2.57 5.25 10.07
C PRO A 85 2.54 3.84 10.66
N SER A 86 3.36 2.92 10.13
CA SER A 86 3.39 1.51 10.57
C SER A 86 3.68 1.34 12.08
N TYR A 87 4.46 2.24 12.68
CA TYR A 87 4.75 2.23 14.13
C TYR A 87 3.54 2.57 15.01
N MET A 88 2.47 3.16 14.44
CA MET A 88 1.20 3.44 15.14
C MET A 88 0.19 2.28 15.04
N VAL A 89 0.51 1.24 14.27
CA VAL A 89 -0.39 0.10 14.02
C VAL A 89 0.09 -1.12 14.79
N GLY A 90 -0.76 -1.73 15.62
CA GLY A 90 -0.46 -2.97 16.35
C GLY A 90 -0.87 -2.96 17.83
N SER A 91 -0.70 -4.10 18.50
CA SER A 91 -1.05 -4.23 19.93
C SER A 91 -0.22 -3.26 20.79
N GLY A 92 -0.88 -2.55 21.72
CA GLY A 92 -0.25 -1.58 22.61
C GLY A 92 0.16 -0.24 21.97
N ARG A 93 -0.17 -0.03 20.68
CA ARG A 93 0.11 1.23 19.97
C ARG A 93 -1.14 2.11 19.93
N ALA A 94 -0.94 3.42 19.99
CA ALA A 94 -1.99 4.42 19.88
C ALA A 94 -1.83 5.22 18.59
N PHE A 95 -2.97 5.57 17.97
CA PHE A 95 -2.98 6.54 16.88
C PHE A 95 -2.66 7.93 17.45
N GLU A 96 -1.72 8.61 16.83
CA GLU A 96 -1.34 9.98 17.16
C GLU A 96 -1.53 10.85 15.91
N GLU A 97 -2.51 11.75 15.96
CA GLU A 97 -2.95 12.54 14.81
C GLU A 97 -1.83 13.43 14.24
N SER A 98 -1.07 14.10 15.11
CA SER A 98 0.03 14.98 14.70
C SER A 98 1.11 14.23 13.93
N GLY A 99 1.50 13.04 14.38
CA GLY A 99 2.45 12.19 13.65
C GLY A 99 1.92 11.71 12.29
N PHE A 100 0.62 11.41 12.18
CA PHE A 100 0.02 11.09 10.88
C PHE A 100 0.05 12.28 9.93
N LEU A 101 -0.37 13.47 10.38
CA LEU A 101 -0.39 14.68 9.56
C LEU A 101 1.03 15.11 9.16
N THR A 102 2.00 15.01 10.06
CA THR A 102 3.41 15.30 9.77
C THR A 102 3.93 14.39 8.66
N LYS A 103 3.70 13.07 8.76
CA LYS A 103 4.10 12.12 7.73
C LYS A 103 3.41 12.41 6.38
N LEU A 104 2.14 12.80 6.41
CA LEU A 104 1.40 13.11 5.19
C LEU A 104 2.02 14.29 4.42
N GLU A 105 2.66 15.24 5.11
CA GLU A 105 3.37 16.34 4.47
C GLU A 105 4.72 15.96 3.85
N GLU A 106 5.35 14.89 4.35
CA GLU A 106 6.67 14.42 3.90
C GLU A 106 6.64 13.59 2.61
N VAL A 107 5.47 13.15 2.18
CA VAL A 107 5.26 12.31 0.99
C VAL A 107 4.44 13.04 -0.07
N ALA A 108 4.64 12.70 -1.34
CA ALA A 108 3.79 13.16 -2.45
C ALA A 108 2.41 12.48 -2.42
N GLY A 109 2.34 11.28 -1.83
CA GLY A 109 1.11 10.53 -1.73
C GLY A 109 1.35 9.07 -1.36
N TYR A 110 0.32 8.27 -1.61
CA TYR A 110 0.26 6.85 -1.29
C TYR A 110 0.11 6.04 -2.57
N ILE A 111 0.80 4.91 -2.64
CA ILE A 111 0.58 3.88 -3.65
C ILE A 111 -0.08 2.70 -2.96
N ILE A 112 -1.34 2.46 -3.32
CA ILE A 112 -2.20 1.51 -2.65
C ILE A 112 -2.38 0.30 -3.54
N SER A 113 -2.19 -0.92 -3.03
CA SER A 113 -2.37 -2.17 -3.77
C SER A 113 -3.38 -3.09 -3.07
N ASP A 114 -4.27 -3.76 -3.80
CA ASP A 114 -5.21 -4.73 -3.21
C ASP A 114 -4.67 -6.16 -3.32
N VAL A 115 -3.99 -6.61 -2.26
CA VAL A 115 -3.28 -7.91 -2.28
C VAL A 115 -4.21 -9.10 -2.34
N GLU A 116 -5.48 -8.92 -1.97
CA GLU A 116 -6.52 -9.95 -2.08
C GLU A 116 -6.87 -10.26 -3.55
N GLY A 117 -6.42 -9.44 -4.51
CA GLY A 117 -6.58 -9.68 -5.95
C GLY A 117 -5.57 -10.68 -6.55
N PHE A 118 -4.56 -11.12 -5.79
CA PHE A 118 -3.51 -12.00 -6.31
C PHE A 118 -4.07 -13.24 -7.07
N PRO A 119 -3.58 -13.53 -8.30
CA PRO A 119 -2.33 -13.07 -8.91
C PRO A 119 -2.43 -11.79 -9.76
N ILE A 120 -3.56 -11.09 -9.76
CA ILE A 120 -3.73 -9.82 -10.48
C ILE A 120 -4.04 -8.74 -9.45
N ILE A 121 -3.00 -8.07 -8.98
CA ILE A 121 -3.10 -7.06 -7.92
C ILE A 121 -3.31 -5.69 -8.56
N PRO A 122 -4.50 -5.07 -8.43
CA PRO A 122 -4.69 -3.69 -8.84
C PRO A 122 -3.95 -2.75 -7.88
N TYR A 123 -3.48 -1.63 -8.41
CA TYR A 123 -2.89 -0.55 -7.63
C TYR A 123 -3.41 0.82 -8.05
N TRP A 124 -3.26 1.79 -7.15
CA TRP A 124 -3.65 3.19 -7.32
C TRP A 124 -2.58 4.11 -6.77
N ILE A 125 -2.25 5.16 -7.51
CA ILE A 125 -1.39 6.26 -7.05
C ILE A 125 -2.30 7.41 -6.61
N VAL A 126 -2.30 7.69 -5.31
CA VAL A 126 -3.22 8.61 -4.66
C VAL A 126 -2.45 9.79 -4.06
N PRO A 127 -2.65 11.03 -4.55
CA PRO A 127 -1.97 12.22 -4.02
C PRO A 127 -2.32 12.47 -2.56
N LYS A 128 -1.38 13.04 -1.79
CA LYS A 128 -1.57 13.33 -0.36
C LYS A 128 -2.80 14.21 -0.09
N GLU A 129 -3.16 15.11 -1.00
CA GLU A 129 -4.31 16.00 -0.86
C GLU A 129 -5.63 15.21 -0.85
N THR A 130 -5.68 14.07 -1.55
CA THR A 130 -6.83 13.18 -1.52
C THR A 130 -6.93 12.46 -0.19
N ILE A 131 -5.80 11.93 0.31
CA ILE A 131 -5.74 11.28 1.63
C ILE A 131 -6.14 12.28 2.72
N ARG A 132 -5.64 13.52 2.65
CA ARG A 132 -5.99 14.60 3.55
C ARG A 132 -7.49 14.89 3.53
N LYS A 133 -8.08 15.04 2.33
CA LYS A 133 -9.53 15.24 2.18
C LYS A 133 -10.35 14.08 2.75
N TRP A 134 -9.90 12.84 2.58
CA TRP A 134 -10.57 11.70 3.19
C TRP A 134 -10.49 11.75 4.72
N TYR A 135 -9.34 12.14 5.27
CA TYR A 135 -9.16 12.31 6.69
C TYR A 135 -10.06 13.42 7.27
N ASP A 136 -9.98 14.63 6.71
CA ASP A 136 -10.73 15.81 7.18
C ASP A 136 -12.25 15.59 7.11
N ARG A 137 -12.72 14.75 6.18
CA ARG A 137 -14.14 14.37 6.03
C ARG A 137 -14.54 13.15 6.87
N GLY A 138 -13.65 12.63 7.73
CA GLY A 138 -13.91 11.48 8.59
C GLY A 138 -14.05 10.15 7.84
N LEU A 139 -13.60 10.05 6.59
CA LEU A 139 -13.77 8.86 5.75
C LEU A 139 -12.75 7.75 6.04
N LEU A 140 -11.69 8.04 6.81
CA LEU A 140 -10.63 7.09 7.16
C LEU A 140 -10.83 6.40 8.51
N GLY A 141 -11.88 6.73 9.28
CA GLY A 141 -12.07 6.21 10.63
C GLY A 141 -11.08 6.76 11.67
N ALA A 142 -11.37 6.55 12.96
CA ALA A 142 -10.63 7.19 14.07
C ALA A 142 -9.13 6.85 14.15
N GLY A 143 -8.74 5.64 13.76
CA GLY A 143 -7.34 5.21 13.67
C GLY A 143 -6.78 5.23 12.25
N THR A 144 -7.42 5.95 11.33
CA THR A 144 -7.16 5.91 9.88
C THR A 144 -7.24 4.50 9.28
N LYS A 145 -8.06 3.64 9.90
CA LYS A 145 -8.33 2.29 9.44
C LYS A 145 -9.71 2.22 8.79
N ILE A 146 -9.76 1.66 7.59
CA ILE A 146 -11.00 1.34 6.89
C ILE A 146 -11.03 -0.10 6.39
N SER A 147 -12.23 -0.64 6.20
CA SER A 147 -12.42 -1.96 5.59
C SER A 147 -11.96 -1.96 4.13
N ARG A 148 -11.69 -3.15 3.58
CA ARG A 148 -11.39 -3.33 2.15
C ARG A 148 -12.50 -2.77 1.26
N SER A 149 -13.76 -3.08 1.57
CA SER A 149 -14.91 -2.57 0.79
C SER A 149 -14.96 -1.05 0.76
N ARG A 150 -14.69 -0.40 1.90
CA ARG A 150 -14.65 1.06 1.99
C ARG A 150 -13.47 1.66 1.22
N ALA A 151 -12.30 1.04 1.32
CA ALA A 151 -11.12 1.46 0.57
C ALA A 151 -11.39 1.41 -0.94
N LEU A 152 -11.94 0.30 -1.44
CA LEU A 152 -12.25 0.13 -2.87
C LEU A 152 -13.30 1.13 -3.35
N GLN A 153 -14.30 1.48 -2.53
CA GLN A 153 -15.25 2.54 -2.86
C GLN A 153 -14.57 3.91 -3.04
N LEU A 154 -13.67 4.27 -2.12
CA LEU A 154 -12.93 5.54 -2.18
C LEU A 154 -11.94 5.59 -3.36
N LEU A 155 -11.35 4.45 -3.73
CA LEU A 155 -10.41 4.33 -4.83
C LEU A 155 -11.10 4.29 -6.21
N SER A 156 -12.40 4.03 -6.24
CA SER A 156 -13.22 3.96 -7.46
C SER A 156 -14.04 5.24 -7.73
N SER A 157 -13.96 6.24 -6.84
CA SER A 157 -14.67 7.53 -6.93
C SER A 157 -13.83 8.63 -7.58
#